data_AF-A0AA40BKM7-F1
#
_entry.id   AF-A0AA40BKM7-F1
#
_cell.length_a   1.000
_cell.length_b   1.000
_cell.length_c   1.000
_cell.angle_alpha   90.00
_cell.angle_beta   90.00
_cell.angle_gamma   90.00
#
_symmetry.space_group_name_H-M   'P 1'
#
loop_
_entity.id
_entity.type
_entity.pdbx_description
1 polymer ?
#
loop_
_entity_poly.entity_id
_entity_poly.type
_entity_poly.pdbx_seq_one_letter_code
_entity_poly.pdbx_strand_id
1 'polypeptide(L)'
;MSSRYMIRTRFVLLLFGLFSLGVAGFSSMNAHFAVVLRDRARSNYIQDTRNFQYLQDSILRTITLIAIVDTLFTIGVVVIMLNTKYLQKYNGELPITFKGLQLIVALFEVGGGGYVADHTCGFRTSFEIFGANNIIPYYTIFYWGNVVLAARGVITILAVVLAHYIMKRNQAEGLTQEEVADDESGPKCL
;
A
#
# COMPACT_ATOMS: atom_id res chain seq x y z
N MET A 1 -17.40 10.04 -22.68
CA MET A 1 -17.20 9.58 -21.29
C MET A 1 -18.11 10.39 -20.38
N SER A 2 -19.00 9.76 -19.61
CA SER A 2 -19.92 10.51 -18.73
C SER A 2 -19.13 11.26 -17.66
N SER A 3 -19.44 12.55 -17.45
CA SER A 3 -18.81 13.42 -16.44
C SER A 3 -18.69 12.75 -15.06
N ARG A 4 -19.70 11.93 -14.70
CA ARG A 4 -19.76 11.19 -13.44
C ARG A 4 -18.64 10.17 -13.27
N TYR A 5 -18.23 9.47 -14.34
CA TYR A 5 -17.20 8.44 -14.25
C TYR A 5 -15.81 9.07 -14.00
N MET A 6 -15.51 10.17 -14.68
CA MET A 6 -14.25 10.90 -14.49
C MET A 6 -14.11 11.48 -13.08
N ILE A 7 -15.19 11.99 -12.50
CA ILE A 7 -15.21 12.50 -11.11
C ILE A 7 -14.95 11.36 -10.11
N ARG A 8 -15.62 10.21 -10.29
CA ARG A 8 -15.45 9.04 -9.42
C ARG A 8 -14.02 8.50 -9.43
N THR A 9 -13.41 8.37 -10.62
CA THR A 9 -12.03 7.88 -10.76
C THR A 9 -11.02 8.82 -10.10
N ARG A 10 -11.17 10.15 -10.29
CA ARG A 10 -10.27 11.12 -9.63
C ARG A 10 -10.38 11.09 -8.12
N PHE A 11 -11.58 10.96 -7.58
CA PHE A 11 -11.78 10.88 -6.13
C PHE A 11 -11.11 9.64 -5.52
N VAL A 12 -11.24 8.49 -6.19
CA VAL A 12 -10.56 7.25 -5.77
C VAL A 12 -9.04 7.40 -5.81
N LEU A 13 -8.49 7.95 -6.91
CA LEU A 13 -7.06 8.22 -7.04
C LEU A 13 -6.56 9.16 -5.93
N LEU A 14 -7.29 10.24 -5.65
CA LEU A 14 -6.93 11.21 -4.61
C LEU A 14 -6.90 10.57 -3.22
N LEU A 15 -7.92 9.77 -2.87
CA LEU A 15 -7.95 9.01 -1.62
C LEU A 15 -6.73 8.09 -1.50
N PHE A 16 -6.43 7.30 -2.54
CA PHE A 16 -5.26 6.42 -2.53
C PHE A 16 -3.94 7.19 -2.42
N GLY A 17 -3.82 8.34 -3.09
CA GLY A 17 -2.66 9.21 -2.98
C GLY A 17 -2.46 9.74 -1.56
N LEU A 18 -3.52 10.23 -0.90
CA LEU A 18 -3.45 10.71 0.49
C LEU A 18 -3.08 9.61 1.48
N PHE A 19 -3.67 8.42 1.34
CA PHE A 19 -3.31 7.27 2.17
C PHE A 19 -1.84 6.86 1.98
N SER A 20 -1.37 6.81 0.74
CA SER A 20 0.02 6.45 0.42
C SER A 20 1.01 7.50 0.96
N LEU A 21 0.65 8.79 0.90
CA LEU A 21 1.42 9.86 1.53
C LEU A 21 1.50 9.68 3.06
N GLY A 22 0.40 9.29 3.70
CA GLY A 22 0.37 8.96 5.13
C GLY A 22 1.31 7.81 5.48
N VAL A 23 1.34 6.76 4.65
CA VAL A 23 2.24 5.62 4.84
C VAL A 23 3.70 5.99 4.61
N ALA A 24 4.01 6.80 3.61
CA ALA A 24 5.36 7.33 3.40
C ALA A 24 5.82 8.17 4.61
N GLY A 25 4.93 9.01 5.15
CA GLY A 25 5.20 9.79 6.37
C GLY A 25 5.44 8.91 7.59
N PHE A 26 4.61 7.89 7.79
CA PHE A 26 4.77 6.91 8.87
C PHE A 26 6.09 6.13 8.75
N SER A 27 6.44 5.70 7.53
CA SER A 27 7.69 5.00 7.25
C SER A 27 8.91 5.88 7.51
N SER A 28 8.87 7.16 7.13
CA SER A 28 9.92 8.13 7.45
C SER A 28 10.12 8.30 8.96
N MET A 29 9.01 8.40 9.72
CA MET A 29 9.06 8.50 11.18
C MET A 29 9.70 7.25 11.81
N ASN A 30 9.33 6.04 11.35
CA ASN A 30 9.95 4.81 11.82
C ASN A 30 11.44 4.74 11.46
N ALA A 31 11.84 5.17 10.26
CA ALA A 31 13.25 5.24 9.88
C ALA A 31 14.03 6.15 10.83
N HIS A 32 13.49 7.32 11.16
CA HIS A 32 14.10 8.21 12.14
C HIS A 32 14.20 7.57 13.52
N PHE A 33 13.15 6.89 14.00
CA PHE A 33 13.20 6.19 15.29
C PHE A 33 14.20 5.03 15.28
N ALA A 34 14.36 4.32 14.17
CA ALA A 34 15.33 3.24 14.05
C ALA A 34 16.76 3.76 14.21
N VAL A 35 17.08 4.91 13.61
CA VAL A 35 18.37 5.59 13.79
C VAL A 35 18.58 5.98 15.25
N VAL A 36 17.59 6.63 15.88
CA VAL A 36 17.68 7.04 17.29
C VAL A 36 17.90 5.82 18.22
N LEU A 37 17.18 4.72 17.99
CA LEU A 37 17.33 3.50 18.79
C LEU A 37 18.68 2.83 18.55
N ARG A 38 19.16 2.80 17.31
CA ARG A 38 20.49 2.28 16.97
C ARG A 38 21.60 3.08 17.68
N ASP A 39 21.54 4.41 17.63
CA ASP A 39 22.55 5.27 18.26
C ASP A 39 22.56 5.12 19.78
N ARG A 40 21.38 4.99 20.39
CA ARG A 40 21.25 4.69 21.83
C ARG A 40 21.82 3.32 22.19
N ALA A 41 21.53 2.30 21.39
CA ALA A 41 22.09 0.97 21.57
C ALA A 41 23.62 1.01 21.46
N ARG A 42 24.18 1.83 20.57
CA ARG A 42 25.63 2.03 20.46
C ARG A 42 26.22 2.73 21.68
N SER A 43 25.52 3.72 22.22
CA SER A 43 25.97 4.49 23.39
C SER A 43 25.93 3.68 24.70
N ASN A 44 24.94 2.80 24.87
CA ASN A 44 24.66 2.17 26.17
C ASN A 44 25.40 0.83 26.41
N TYR A 45 26.15 0.31 25.44
CA TYR A 45 27.05 -0.87 25.56
C TYR A 45 26.47 -2.08 26.32
N ILE A 46 25.17 -2.34 26.19
CA ILE A 46 24.48 -3.49 26.81
C ILE A 46 24.81 -4.78 26.02
N GLN A 47 24.79 -5.92 26.70
CA GLN A 47 25.24 -7.24 26.24
C GLN A 47 24.55 -7.76 24.95
N ASP A 48 23.43 -7.16 24.52
CA ASP A 48 22.67 -7.53 23.31
C ASP A 48 22.64 -6.44 22.21
N THR A 49 23.56 -5.47 22.31
CA THR A 49 23.58 -4.28 21.43
C THR A 49 23.93 -4.58 19.98
N ARG A 50 24.76 -5.60 19.69
CA ARG A 50 25.13 -5.93 18.31
C ARG A 50 23.96 -6.52 17.51
N ASN A 51 23.20 -7.44 18.10
CA ASN A 51 22.03 -8.05 17.45
C ASN A 51 20.94 -7.00 17.23
N PHE A 52 20.69 -6.17 18.24
CA PHE A 52 19.71 -5.09 18.13
C PHE A 52 20.11 -4.03 17.10
N GLN A 53 21.39 -3.65 17.00
CA GLN A 53 21.87 -2.73 15.96
C GLN A 53 21.71 -3.32 14.56
N TYR A 54 22.08 -4.59 14.36
CA TYR A 54 21.88 -5.28 13.09
C TYR A 54 20.39 -5.31 12.72
N LEU A 55 19.52 -5.56 13.69
CA LEU A 55 18.08 -5.49 13.50
C LEU A 55 17.64 -4.08 13.08
N GLN A 56 18.05 -3.03 13.80
CA GLN A 56 17.66 -1.66 13.46
C GLN A 56 18.13 -1.27 12.06
N ASP A 57 19.32 -1.71 11.64
CA ASP A 57 19.81 -1.52 10.26
C ASP A 57 18.96 -2.26 9.23
N SER A 58 18.54 -3.49 9.52
CA SER A 58 17.62 -4.25 8.67
C SER A 58 16.25 -3.57 8.56
N ILE A 59 15.65 -3.20 9.70
CA ILE A 59 14.36 -2.50 9.78
C ILE A 59 14.44 -1.17 9.02
N LEU A 60 15.50 -0.38 9.24
CA LEU A 60 15.71 0.89 8.54
C LEU A 60 15.74 0.68 7.03
N ARG A 61 16.47 -0.31 6.54
CA ARG A 61 16.54 -0.63 5.10
C ARG A 61 15.16 -1.01 4.56
N THR A 62 14.44 -1.90 5.23
CA THR A 62 13.11 -2.37 4.80
C THR A 62 12.10 -1.23 4.75
N ILE A 63 12.01 -0.43 5.82
CA ILE A 63 11.05 0.69 5.90
C ILE A 63 11.40 1.78 4.88
N THR A 64 12.69 2.04 4.64
CA THR A 64 13.13 3.01 3.62
C THR A 64 12.71 2.57 2.22
N LEU A 65 12.82 1.26 1.90
CA LEU A 65 12.36 0.73 0.62
C LEU A 65 10.85 0.90 0.45
N ILE A 66 10.05 0.59 1.48
CA ILE A 66 8.60 0.81 1.47
C ILE A 66 8.29 2.29 1.22
N ALA A 67 8.93 3.20 1.96
CA ALA A 67 8.71 4.63 1.82
C ALA A 67 8.99 5.13 0.39
N ILE A 68 10.07 4.66 -0.23
CA ILE A 68 10.41 5.01 -1.62
C ILE A 68 9.34 4.52 -2.59
N VAL A 69 8.92 3.26 -2.45
CA VAL A 69 7.88 2.65 -3.30
C VAL A 69 6.56 3.40 -3.17
N ASP A 70 6.10 3.70 -1.95
CA ASP A 70 4.87 4.47 -1.70
C ASP A 70 4.96 5.91 -2.21
N THR A 71 6.12 6.55 -2.08
CA THR A 71 6.33 7.91 -2.57
C THR A 71 6.28 7.96 -4.10
N LEU A 72 6.97 7.04 -4.79
CA LEU A 72 6.93 6.94 -6.24
C LEU A 72 5.52 6.65 -6.75
N PHE A 73 4.80 5.77 -6.06
CA PHE A 73 3.39 5.50 -6.35
C PHE A 73 2.55 6.77 -6.22
N THR A 74 2.67 7.49 -5.11
CA THR A 74 1.95 8.74 -4.85
C THR A 74 2.21 9.79 -5.93
N ILE A 75 3.47 9.97 -6.34
CA ILE A 75 3.84 10.87 -7.44
C ILE A 75 3.15 10.44 -8.74
N GLY A 76 3.17 9.15 -9.07
CA GLY A 76 2.50 8.60 -10.24
C GLY A 76 0.99 8.90 -10.25
N VAL A 77 0.32 8.70 -9.11
CA VAL A 77 -1.10 9.03 -8.94
C VAL A 77 -1.38 10.51 -9.19
N VAL A 78 -0.57 11.40 -8.62
CA VAL A 78 -0.72 12.86 -8.79
C VAL A 78 -0.52 13.26 -10.25
N VAL A 79 0.50 12.73 -10.93
CA VAL A 79 0.78 13.03 -12.35
C VAL A 79 -0.39 12.59 -13.24
N ILE A 80 -0.96 11.41 -13.00
CA ILE A 80 -2.14 10.91 -13.71
C ILE A 80 -3.36 11.79 -13.43
N MET A 81 -3.53 12.24 -12.18
CA MET A 81 -4.66 13.07 -11.78
C MET A 81 -4.65 14.45 -12.46
N LEU A 82 -3.47 15.07 -12.60
CA LEU A 82 -3.30 16.36 -13.26
C LEU A 82 -3.45 16.25 -14.78
N ASN A 83 -3.01 15.14 -15.37
CA ASN A 83 -3.06 14.92 -16.82
C ASN A 83 -4.34 14.23 -17.29
N THR A 84 -5.41 15.00 -17.39
CA THR A 84 -6.71 14.55 -17.94
C THR A 84 -6.64 13.92 -19.33
N LYS A 85 -5.72 14.38 -20.18
CA LYS A 85 -5.50 13.80 -21.51
C LYS A 85 -4.95 12.38 -21.44
N TYR A 86 -4.14 12.05 -20.42
CA TYR A 86 -3.64 10.69 -20.21
C TYR A 86 -4.75 9.73 -19.79
N LEU A 87 -5.65 10.18 -18.90
CA LEU A 87 -6.83 9.41 -18.49
C LEU A 87 -7.75 9.08 -19.67
N GLN A 88 -7.92 10.01 -20.61
CA GLN A 88 -8.75 9.78 -21.80
C GLN A 88 -8.06 8.89 -22.82
N LYS A 89 -6.75 9.04 -23.03
CA LYS A 89 -6.00 8.29 -24.05
C LYS A 89 -5.84 6.80 -23.70
N TYR A 90 -5.65 6.49 -22.42
CA TYR A 90 -5.39 5.12 -21.95
C TYR A 90 -6.58 4.52 -21.17
N ASN A 91 -7.81 4.93 -21.50
CA ASN A 91 -9.00 4.66 -20.70
C ASN A 91 -9.27 3.16 -20.44
N GLY A 92 -8.75 2.25 -21.29
CA GLY A 92 -8.80 0.79 -21.10
C GLY A 92 -7.59 0.17 -20.39
N GLU A 93 -6.37 0.66 -20.66
CA GLU A 93 -5.12 0.07 -20.14
C GLU A 93 -4.71 0.62 -18.77
N LEU A 94 -4.99 1.90 -18.51
CA LEU A 94 -4.67 2.59 -17.26
C LEU A 94 -5.22 1.90 -16.00
N PRO A 95 -6.47 1.39 -15.96
CA PRO A 95 -6.95 0.64 -14.79
C PRO A 95 -6.23 -0.70 -14.60
N ILE A 96 -5.70 -1.33 -15.66
CA ILE A 96 -4.96 -2.60 -15.56
C ILE A 96 -3.57 -2.34 -14.98
N THR A 97 -2.84 -1.38 -15.53
CA THR A 97 -1.51 -0.99 -15.04
C THR A 97 -1.57 -0.48 -13.60
N PHE A 98 -2.59 0.32 -13.27
CA PHE A 98 -2.78 0.83 -11.92
C PHE A 98 -3.06 -0.30 -10.91
N LYS A 99 -3.94 -1.26 -11.25
CA LYS A 99 -4.19 -2.45 -10.41
C LYS A 99 -2.93 -3.28 -10.21
N GLY A 100 -2.13 -3.48 -11.27
CA GLY A 100 -0.87 -4.21 -11.20
C GLY A 100 0.14 -3.52 -10.28
N LEU A 101 0.34 -2.21 -10.47
CA LEU A 101 1.23 -1.41 -9.62
C LEU A 101 0.78 -1.43 -8.16
N GLN A 102 -0.53 -1.30 -7.93
CA GLN A 102 -1.10 -1.32 -6.58
C GLN A 102 -0.97 -2.68 -5.91
N LEU A 103 -1.02 -3.78 -6.67
CA LEU A 103 -0.72 -5.12 -6.15
C LEU A 103 0.75 -5.24 -5.73
N ILE A 104 1.68 -4.71 -6.52
CA ILE A 104 3.11 -4.70 -6.18
C ILE A 104 3.33 -3.94 -4.88
N VAL A 105 2.80 -2.72 -4.77
CA VAL A 105 2.91 -1.89 -3.55
C VAL A 105 2.33 -2.64 -2.34
N ALA A 106 1.15 -3.25 -2.49
CA ALA A 106 0.53 -4.01 -1.42
C ALA A 106 1.37 -5.23 -0.97
N LEU A 107 2.06 -5.92 -1.89
CA LEU A 107 2.97 -7.01 -1.53
C LEU A 107 4.17 -6.51 -0.71
N PHE A 108 4.72 -5.35 -1.06
CA PHE A 108 5.78 -4.71 -0.25
C PHE A 108 5.29 -4.35 1.14
N GLU A 109 4.06 -3.85 1.28
CA GLU A 109 3.48 -3.51 2.59
C GLU A 109 3.22 -4.75 3.45
N VAL A 110 2.65 -5.82 2.88
CA VAL A 110 2.41 -7.07 3.61
C VAL A 110 3.74 -7.69 4.05
N GLY A 111 4.67 -7.86 3.11
CA GLY A 111 5.96 -8.50 3.38
C GLY A 111 6.82 -7.67 4.32
N GLY A 112 6.96 -6.37 4.02
CA GLY A 112 7.77 -5.45 4.80
C GLY A 112 7.18 -5.15 6.18
N GLY A 113 5.88 -4.85 6.26
CA GLY A 113 5.18 -4.63 7.53
C GLY A 113 5.19 -5.89 8.41
N GLY A 114 4.92 -7.06 7.83
CA GLY A 114 4.97 -8.33 8.53
C GLY A 114 6.38 -8.67 9.04
N TYR A 115 7.39 -8.50 8.19
CA TYR A 115 8.81 -8.70 8.56
C TYR A 115 9.21 -7.81 9.75
N VAL A 116 8.91 -6.51 9.68
CA VAL A 116 9.27 -5.56 10.74
C VAL A 116 8.51 -5.88 12.03
N ALA A 117 7.21 -6.22 11.95
CA ALA A 117 6.41 -6.56 13.12
C ALA A 117 6.93 -7.82 13.83
N ASP A 118 7.23 -8.88 13.07
CA ASP A 118 7.78 -10.13 13.59
C ASP A 118 9.12 -9.91 14.31
N HIS A 119 10.04 -9.18 13.66
CA HIS A 119 11.35 -8.93 14.26
C HIS A 119 11.28 -7.95 15.45
N THR A 120 10.34 -6.99 15.44
CA THR A 120 10.11 -6.12 16.60
C THR A 120 9.58 -6.93 17.78
N CYS A 121 8.70 -7.90 17.54
CA CYS A 121 8.18 -8.81 18.56
C CYS A 121 9.31 -9.63 19.20
N GLY A 122 10.22 -10.17 18.39
CA GLY A 122 11.38 -10.93 18.86
C GLY A 122 12.35 -10.15 19.75
N PHE A 123 12.39 -8.81 19.63
CA PHE A 123 13.28 -7.92 20.37
C PHE A 123 12.53 -7.00 21.34
N ARG A 124 11.32 -7.39 21.78
CA ARG A 124 10.46 -6.59 22.66
C ARG A 124 11.20 -6.02 23.87
N THR A 125 11.92 -6.87 24.60
CA THR A 125 12.66 -6.47 25.81
C THR A 125 13.69 -5.38 25.51
N SER A 126 14.40 -5.45 24.39
CA SER A 126 15.37 -4.43 23.98
C SER A 126 14.69 -3.10 23.65
N PHE A 127 13.57 -3.13 22.93
CA PHE A 127 12.77 -1.92 22.66
C PHE A 127 12.24 -1.27 23.94
N GLU A 128 11.78 -2.08 24.90
CA GLU A 128 11.32 -1.59 26.21
C GLU A 128 12.49 -0.99 27.01
N ILE A 129 13.67 -1.63 27.04
CA ILE A 129 14.85 -1.11 27.76
C ILE A 129 15.34 0.21 27.16
N PHE A 130 15.50 0.31 25.84
CA PHE A 130 15.97 1.55 25.19
C PHE A 130 14.90 2.66 25.16
N GLY A 131 13.63 2.27 25.32
CA GLY A 131 12.48 3.16 25.44
C GLY A 131 12.10 3.55 26.87
N ALA A 132 12.61 2.86 27.90
CA ALA A 132 12.13 2.98 29.28
C ALA A 132 12.22 4.41 29.84
N ASN A 133 13.23 5.18 29.43
CA ASN A 133 13.43 6.56 29.89
C ASN A 133 12.76 7.60 28.98
N ASN A 134 12.00 7.18 27.97
CA ASN A 134 11.30 8.06 27.06
C ASN A 134 9.79 7.99 27.27
N ILE A 135 9.13 9.12 27.00
CA ILE A 135 7.66 9.20 26.92
C ILE A 135 7.13 8.40 25.70
N ILE A 136 7.99 8.15 24.71
CA ILE A 136 7.60 7.55 23.42
C ILE A 136 7.66 6.01 23.51
N PRO A 137 6.51 5.31 23.33
CA PRO A 137 6.46 3.84 23.40
C PRO A 137 6.93 3.21 22.08
N TYR A 138 8.25 3.11 21.88
CA TYR A 138 8.83 2.64 20.63
C TYR A 138 8.34 1.25 20.20
N TYR A 139 8.28 0.29 21.13
CA TYR A 139 7.77 -1.05 20.82
C TYR A 139 6.37 -1.00 20.22
N THR A 140 5.46 -0.28 20.88
CA THR A 140 4.06 -0.17 20.45
C THR A 140 3.95 0.47 19.07
N ILE A 141 4.72 1.54 18.81
CA ILE A 141 4.70 2.25 17.52
C ILE A 141 5.24 1.35 16.40
N PHE A 142 6.38 0.70 16.60
CA PHE A 142 6.97 -0.19 15.61
C PHE A 142 6.10 -1.42 15.37
N TYR A 143 5.68 -2.11 16.43
CA TYR A 143 4.90 -3.33 16.29
C TYR A 143 3.53 -3.04 15.66
N TRP A 144 2.69 -2.24 16.32
CA TRP A 144 1.32 -2.02 15.85
C TRP A 144 1.26 -1.21 14.57
N GLY A 145 2.15 -0.25 14.38
CA GLY A 145 2.17 0.52 13.14
C GLY A 145 2.56 -0.31 11.93
N ASN A 146 3.49 -1.26 12.07
CA ASN A 146 3.83 -2.18 10.97
C ASN A 146 2.80 -3.32 10.80
N VAL A 147 2.09 -3.72 11.86
CA VAL A 147 0.89 -4.59 11.73
C VAL A 147 -0.21 -3.90 10.92
N VAL A 148 -0.48 -2.62 11.19
CA VAL A 148 -1.46 -1.83 10.42
C VAL A 148 -1.03 -1.68 8.97
N LEU A 149 0.27 -1.45 8.72
CA LEU A 149 0.83 -1.41 7.38
C LEU A 149 0.59 -2.73 6.63
N ALA A 150 0.90 -3.87 7.25
CA ALA A 150 0.66 -5.18 6.65
C ALA A 150 -0.83 -5.43 6.40
N ALA A 151 -1.70 -5.08 7.36
CA ALA A 151 -3.15 -5.21 7.22
C ALA A 151 -3.70 -4.37 6.06
N ARG A 152 -3.18 -3.14 5.86
CA ARG A 152 -3.52 -2.30 4.70
C ARG A 152 -3.14 -2.99 3.39
N GLY A 153 -1.95 -3.58 3.30
CA GLY A 153 -1.53 -4.36 2.14
C GLY A 153 -2.52 -5.51 1.84
N VAL A 154 -2.93 -6.28 2.85
CA VAL A 154 -3.93 -7.36 2.69
C VAL A 154 -5.27 -6.83 2.19
N ILE A 155 -5.79 -5.77 2.79
CA ILE A 155 -7.06 -5.15 2.37
C ILE A 155 -6.97 -4.67 0.92
N THR A 156 -5.83 -4.10 0.52
CA THR A 156 -5.60 -3.64 -0.84
C THR A 156 -5.59 -4.79 -1.84
N ILE A 157 -4.93 -5.91 -1.52
CA ILE A 157 -4.96 -7.12 -2.35
C ILE A 157 -6.40 -7.62 -2.52
N LEU A 158 -7.14 -7.76 -1.42
CA LEU A 158 -8.54 -8.20 -1.46
C LEU A 158 -9.41 -7.26 -2.30
N ALA A 159 -9.25 -5.95 -2.13
CA ALA A 159 -9.99 -4.95 -2.91
C ALA A 159 -9.70 -5.05 -4.40
N VAL A 160 -8.43 -5.23 -4.79
CA VAL A 160 -8.03 -5.39 -6.20
C VAL A 160 -8.61 -6.68 -6.79
N VAL A 161 -8.54 -7.80 -6.06
CA VAL A 161 -9.10 -9.10 -6.50
C VAL A 161 -10.61 -9.02 -6.64
N LEU A 162 -11.31 -8.45 -5.65
CA LEU A 162 -12.76 -8.30 -5.68
C LEU A 162 -13.20 -7.40 -6.84
N ALA A 163 -12.50 -6.28 -7.05
CA ALA A 163 -12.77 -5.38 -8.17
C ALA A 163 -12.52 -6.06 -9.52
N HIS A 164 -11.50 -6.91 -9.63
CA HIS A 164 -11.25 -7.71 -10.84
C HIS A 164 -12.38 -8.72 -11.07
N TYR A 165 -12.80 -9.45 -10.03
CA TYR A 165 -13.88 -10.43 -10.11
C TYR A 165 -15.22 -9.80 -10.52
N ILE A 166 -15.59 -8.68 -9.90
CA ILE A 166 -16.83 -7.93 -10.23
C ILE A 166 -16.80 -7.46 -11.69
N MET A 167 -15.67 -6.93 -12.16
CA MET A 167 -15.56 -6.51 -13.56
C MET A 167 -15.72 -7.67 -14.53
N LYS A 168 -15.08 -8.82 -14.25
CA LYS A 168 -15.20 -10.02 -15.09
C LYS A 168 -16.64 -10.56 -15.11
N ARG A 169 -17.31 -10.56 -13.95
CA ARG A 169 -18.72 -10.97 -13.84
C ARG A 169 -19.63 -10.06 -14.67
N ASN A 170 -19.51 -8.74 -14.53
CA ASN A 170 -20.33 -7.78 -15.27
C ASN A 170 -20.12 -7.89 -16.79
N GLN A 171 -18.89 -8.22 -17.22
CA GLN A 171 -18.60 -8.45 -18.63
C GLN A 171 -19.26 -9.73 -19.15
N ALA A 172 -19.31 -10.79 -18.35
CA ALA A 172 -20.02 -12.02 -18.70
C ALA A 172 -21.53 -11.80 -18.80
N GLU A 173 -22.13 -11.09 -17.84
CA GLU A 173 -23.56 -10.77 -17.83
C GLU A 173 -23.97 -9.83 -18.99
N GLY A 174 -23.09 -8.91 -19.41
CA GLY A 174 -23.33 -8.03 -20.56
C GLY A 174 -23.36 -8.78 -21.90
N LEU A 175 -22.49 -9.78 -22.08
CA LEU A 175 -22.47 -10.61 -23.29
C LEU A 175 -23.75 -11.45 -23.41
N THR A 176 -24.29 -11.94 -22.28
CA THR A 176 -25.54 -12.73 -22.28
C THR A 176 -26.76 -11.89 -22.68
N GLN A 177 -26.78 -10.59 -22.36
CA GLN A 177 -27.91 -9.71 -22.75
C GLN A 177 -27.88 -9.31 -24.22
N GLU A 178 -26.69 -9.15 -24.81
CA GLU A 178 -26.54 -8.81 -26.23
C GLU A 178 -26.93 -10.00 -27.13
N GLU A 179 -26.58 -11.22 -26.71
CA GLU A 179 -26.96 -12.47 -27.41
C GLU A 179 -28.48 -12.72 -27.39
N VAL A 180 -29.17 -12.38 -26.30
CA VAL A 180 -30.64 -12.49 -26.19
C VAL A 180 -31.36 -11.40 -27.01
N ALA A 181 -30.75 -10.22 -27.17
CA ALA A 181 -31.33 -9.13 -27.95
C ALA A 181 -31.26 -9.35 -29.47
N ASP A 182 -30.22 -10.03 -29.96
CA ASP A 182 -30.08 -10.36 -31.38
C ASP A 182 -31.06 -11.47 -31.83
N ASP A 183 -31.39 -12.42 -30.94
CA ASP A 183 -32.29 -13.55 -31.24
C ASP A 183 -33.78 -13.14 -31.35
N GLU A 184 -34.18 -12.01 -30.74
CA GLU A 184 -35.53 -11.43 -30.88
C GLU A 184 -35.71 -10.60 -32.18
N SER A 185 -34.65 -10.39 -32.97
CA SER A 185 -34.70 -9.64 -34.24
C SER A 185 -35.02 -10.50 -35.47
N GLY A 186 -35.58 -11.69 -35.26
CA GLY A 186 -35.98 -12.63 -36.31
C GLY A 186 -36.86 -12.00 -37.41
N PRO A 187 -36.79 -12.51 -38.66
CA PRO A 187 -37.33 -11.85 -39.83
C PRO A 187 -38.83 -11.61 -39.71
N LYS A 188 -39.22 -10.33 -39.74
CA LYS A 188 -40.61 -9.94 -39.93
C LYS A 188 -41.01 -10.36 -41.34
N CYS A 189 -41.71 -11.49 -41.45
CA CYS A 189 -42.37 -11.90 -42.68
C CYS A 189 -43.35 -10.79 -43.10
N LEU A 190 -43.12 -10.26 -44.31
CA LEU A 190 -43.99 -9.33 -45.04
C LEU A 190 -45.26 -10.04 -45.53
#